data_AF-A0A6S7KZG4-F1
#
_entry.id   AF-A0A6S7KZG4-F1
#
_cell.length_a   1.000
_cell.length_b   1.000
_cell.length_c   1.000
_cell.angle_alpha   90.00
_cell.angle_beta   90.00
_cell.angle_gamma   90.00
#
_symmetry.space_group_name_H-M   'P 1'
#
loop_
_entity.id
_entity.type
_entity.pdbx_description
1 polymer ?
#
loop_
_entity_poly.entity_id
_entity_poly.type
_entity_poly.pdbx_seq_one_letter_code
_entity_poly.pdbx_strand_id
1 'polypeptide(L)'
;MIYSSRNFGSTWTERAKNVTSYFWGIEDLDTDDVIYLQIDDGNGTSHIMRGHWDHKHYLAKPVIENVIDFEIQDVYLFATKKSNNGIDLYVGYHYHDISKAEFPNTLRTEDYVIADASEGQVFVAVNHNKNTSHLYISDVNGKKYTLSMERVLLYSPNLQQHSWLRYAVM
;
A
#
# COMPACT_ATOMS: atom_id res chain seq x y z
N MET A 1 8.70 -15.97 1.97
CA MET A 1 10.15 -15.81 2.27
C MET A 1 10.77 -15.00 1.13
N ILE A 2 11.77 -14.17 1.40
CA ILE A 2 12.49 -13.41 0.37
C ILE A 2 13.99 -13.66 0.47
N TYR A 3 14.64 -13.79 -0.68
CA TYR A 3 16.06 -14.06 -0.82
C TYR A 3 16.72 -12.98 -1.65
N SER A 4 17.99 -12.69 -1.36
CA SER A 4 18.81 -11.77 -2.14
C SER A 4 19.99 -12.49 -2.77
N SER A 5 20.42 -12.03 -3.93
CA SER A 5 21.69 -12.42 -4.54
C SER A 5 22.58 -11.19 -4.78
N ARG A 6 23.90 -11.36 -4.61
CA ARG A 6 24.92 -10.34 -4.88
C ARG A 6 25.85 -10.68 -6.05
N ASN A 7 25.58 -11.79 -6.71
CA ASN A 7 26.40 -12.34 -7.79
C ASN A 7 25.49 -12.81 -8.94
N PHE A 8 24.52 -11.95 -9.27
CA PHE A 8 23.59 -12.17 -10.38
C PHE A 8 22.89 -13.53 -10.35
N GLY A 9 22.47 -13.96 -9.16
CA GLY A 9 21.70 -15.19 -8.95
C GLY A 9 22.52 -16.46 -8.72
N SER A 10 23.85 -16.38 -8.65
CA SER A 10 24.70 -17.57 -8.45
C SER A 10 24.58 -18.14 -7.03
N THR A 11 24.49 -17.29 -6.02
CA THR A 11 24.19 -17.68 -4.63
C THR A 11 23.12 -16.78 -4.04
N TRP A 12 22.38 -17.33 -3.07
CA TRP A 12 21.24 -16.69 -2.45
C TRP A 12 21.40 -16.68 -0.94
N THR A 13 21.01 -15.57 -0.32
CA THR A 13 20.95 -15.42 1.14
C THR A 13 19.51 -15.13 1.52
N GLU A 14 18.98 -15.90 2.47
CA GLU A 14 17.66 -15.63 3.04
C GLU A 14 17.70 -14.29 3.78
N ARG A 15 16.77 -13.40 3.45
CA ARG A 15 16.65 -12.10 4.13
C ARG A 15 15.53 -12.12 5.14
N ALA A 16 14.31 -12.41 4.70
CA ALA A 16 13.13 -12.34 5.54
C ALA A 16 12.20 -13.54 5.36
N LYS A 17 11.51 -13.92 6.44
CA LYS A 17 10.38 -14.87 6.42
C LYS A 17 9.05 -14.12 6.50
N ASN A 18 7.96 -14.81 6.17
CA ASN A 18 6.59 -14.30 6.27
C ASN A 18 6.31 -13.01 5.48
N VAL A 19 7.09 -12.74 4.43
CA VAL A 19 6.85 -11.61 3.52
C VAL A 19 5.64 -11.91 2.63
N THR A 20 4.66 -11.02 2.64
CA THR A 20 3.44 -11.10 1.81
C THR A 20 3.49 -10.19 0.58
N SER A 21 4.15 -9.03 0.70
CA SER A 21 4.42 -8.10 -0.41
C SER A 21 5.74 -7.36 -0.18
N TYR A 22 6.33 -6.81 -1.24
CA TYR A 22 7.55 -6.00 -1.15
C TYR A 22 7.64 -4.98 -2.28
N PHE A 23 8.33 -3.87 -2.02
CA PHE A 23 8.57 -2.80 -2.96
C PHE A 23 9.98 -2.25 -2.77
N TRP A 24 10.66 -1.93 -3.87
CA TRP A 24 11.92 -1.18 -3.81
C TRP A 24 11.65 0.29 -3.49
N GLY A 25 12.59 0.92 -2.79
CA GLY A 25 12.62 2.39 -2.68
C GLY A 25 12.86 3.05 -4.04
N ILE A 26 12.64 4.35 -4.12
CA ILE A 26 12.87 5.14 -5.33
C ILE A 26 14.14 5.98 -5.14
N GLU A 27 15.03 5.98 -6.13
CA GLU A 27 16.35 6.63 -6.08
C GLU A 27 16.29 8.13 -5.69
N ASP A 28 15.24 8.85 -6.10
CA ASP A 28 15.07 10.28 -5.78
C ASP A 28 14.64 10.54 -4.32
N LEU A 29 14.08 9.53 -3.63
CA LEU A 29 13.52 9.66 -2.27
C LEU A 29 14.31 8.86 -1.22
N ASP A 30 14.93 7.76 -1.63
CA ASP A 30 15.65 6.83 -0.79
C ASP A 30 17.13 6.77 -1.21
N THR A 31 18.03 6.67 -0.23
CA THR A 31 19.43 6.30 -0.48
C THR A 31 19.53 4.88 -1.03
N ASP A 32 20.65 4.53 -1.67
CA ASP A 32 20.88 3.23 -2.31
C ASP A 32 20.35 2.01 -1.53
N ASP A 33 19.66 1.15 -2.28
CA ASP A 33 19.19 -0.19 -1.93
C ASP A 33 18.13 -0.27 -0.81
N VAL A 34 17.23 0.70 -0.70
CA VAL A 34 16.10 0.60 0.25
C VAL A 34 15.04 -0.37 -0.27
N ILE A 35 14.50 -1.19 0.65
CA ILE A 35 13.37 -2.07 0.40
C ILE A 35 12.30 -1.89 1.49
N TYR A 36 11.04 -1.93 1.07
CA TYR A 36 9.88 -1.98 1.94
C TYR A 36 9.29 -3.40 1.89
N LEU A 37 9.06 -4.00 3.05
CA LEU A 37 8.54 -5.36 3.19
C LEU A 37 7.27 -5.35 4.03
N GLN A 38 6.20 -5.97 3.53
CA GLN A 38 5.07 -6.35 4.37
C GLN A 38 5.35 -7.73 4.97
N ILE A 39 5.46 -7.79 6.29
CA ILE A 39 5.73 -9.01 7.04
C ILE A 39 4.48 -9.38 7.85
N ASP A 40 3.91 -10.54 7.56
CA ASP A 40 2.78 -11.11 8.31
C ASP A 40 3.18 -11.42 9.76
N ASP A 41 2.37 -10.93 10.70
CA ASP A 41 2.57 -11.12 12.12
C ASP A 41 1.93 -12.42 12.66
N GLY A 42 1.18 -13.13 11.82
CA GLY A 42 0.51 -14.38 12.16
C GLY A 42 -0.84 -14.21 12.89
N ASN A 43 -1.26 -12.97 13.17
CA ASN A 43 -2.52 -12.62 13.81
C ASN A 43 -3.54 -12.02 12.83
N GLY A 44 -3.29 -12.15 11.52
CA GLY A 44 -4.16 -11.62 10.47
C GLY A 44 -3.96 -10.13 10.21
N THR A 45 -2.81 -9.59 10.60
CA THR A 45 -2.28 -8.28 10.24
C THR A 45 -0.79 -8.38 9.86
N SER A 46 -0.20 -7.28 9.41
CA SER A 46 1.20 -7.21 9.02
C SER A 46 1.87 -5.95 9.52
N HIS A 47 3.19 -5.98 9.53
CA HIS A 47 4.05 -4.82 9.74
C HIS A 47 4.76 -4.46 8.45
N ILE A 48 4.83 -3.16 8.15
CA ILE A 48 5.62 -2.66 7.04
C ILE A 48 6.98 -2.27 7.57
N MET A 49 8.00 -2.95 7.09
CA MET A 49 9.39 -2.77 7.48
C MET A 49 10.14 -2.04 6.37
N ARG A 50 10.88 -0.99 6.71
CA ARG A 50 11.87 -0.40 5.82
C ARG A 50 13.23 -0.99 6.14
N GLY A 51 13.98 -1.29 5.10
CA GLY A 51 15.31 -1.85 5.24
C GLY A 51 16.27 -1.40 4.16
N HIS A 52 17.56 -1.65 4.39
CA HIS A 52 18.62 -1.48 3.40
C HIS A 52 19.09 -2.86 2.97
N TRP A 53 18.76 -3.24 1.74
CA TRP A 53 18.97 -4.57 1.19
C TRP A 53 20.43 -5.02 1.29
N ASP A 54 21.36 -4.06 1.20
CA ASP A 54 22.79 -4.33 1.22
C ASP A 54 23.46 -4.30 2.59
N HIS A 55 22.71 -4.03 3.65
CA HIS A 55 23.25 -4.09 5.01
C HIS A 55 23.12 -5.49 5.64
N LYS A 56 24.06 -5.80 6.54
CA LYS A 56 24.06 -7.06 7.32
C LYS A 56 22.89 -7.10 8.30
N HIS A 57 22.57 -5.96 8.91
CA HIS A 57 21.33 -5.72 9.64
C HIS A 57 20.42 -4.90 8.72
N TYR A 58 19.59 -5.61 7.95
CA TYR A 58 18.89 -4.99 6.84
C TYR A 58 17.56 -4.33 7.25
N LEU A 59 16.87 -4.76 8.34
CA LEU A 59 15.60 -4.17 8.76
C LEU A 59 15.74 -3.15 9.89
N ALA A 60 15.06 -2.01 9.74
CA ALA A 60 14.85 -1.01 10.79
C ALA A 60 13.60 -1.33 11.64
N LYS A 61 13.16 -0.38 12.47
CA LYS A 61 11.85 -0.45 13.13
C LYS A 61 10.72 -0.43 12.08
N PRO A 62 9.53 -1.00 12.39
CA PRO A 62 8.37 -0.89 11.53
C PRO A 62 8.06 0.57 11.21
N VAL A 63 7.81 0.84 9.93
CA VAL A 63 7.35 2.14 9.43
C VAL A 63 5.87 2.34 9.76
N ILE A 64 5.09 1.27 9.66
CA ILE A 64 3.70 1.23 10.11
C ILE A 64 3.33 -0.20 10.52
N GLU A 65 2.55 -0.33 11.60
CA GLU A 65 2.12 -1.61 12.17
C GLU A 65 0.61 -1.82 12.02
N ASN A 66 0.16 -3.08 12.16
CA ASN A 66 -1.25 -3.48 12.12
C ASN A 66 -1.94 -3.17 10.79
N VAL A 67 -1.24 -3.47 9.69
CA VAL A 67 -1.68 -3.21 8.30
C VAL A 67 -2.33 -4.47 7.71
N ILE A 68 -3.32 -4.29 6.85
CA ILE A 68 -3.94 -5.38 6.06
C ILE A 68 -3.21 -5.49 4.72
N ASP A 69 -3.19 -4.39 3.95
CA ASP A 69 -2.58 -4.31 2.63
C ASP A 69 -1.67 -3.10 2.52
N PHE A 70 -0.70 -3.21 1.61
CA PHE A 70 0.37 -2.24 1.41
C PHE A 70 0.69 -2.09 -0.08
N GLU A 71 0.87 -0.84 -0.51
CA GLU A 71 1.24 -0.51 -1.87
C GLU A 71 2.11 0.76 -1.89
N ILE A 72 3.08 0.79 -2.80
CA ILE A 72 3.81 2.01 -3.15
C ILE A 72 3.51 2.30 -4.61
N GLN A 73 3.06 3.53 -4.89
CA GLN A 73 2.83 4.02 -6.24
C GLN A 73 3.37 5.45 -6.33
N ASP A 74 4.34 5.62 -7.23
CA ASP A 74 5.09 6.87 -7.38
C ASP A 74 5.60 7.37 -6.00
N VAL A 75 5.41 8.63 -5.66
CA VAL A 75 5.87 9.23 -4.41
C VAL A 75 4.96 8.93 -3.20
N TYR A 76 3.98 8.05 -3.33
CA TYR A 76 3.03 7.73 -2.27
C TYR A 76 3.18 6.30 -1.76
N LEU A 77 3.13 6.18 -0.44
CA LEU A 77 3.00 4.92 0.28
C LEU A 77 1.59 4.81 0.82
N PHE A 78 0.87 3.75 0.46
CA PHE A 78 -0.47 3.45 0.91
C PHE A 78 -0.49 2.22 1.80
N ALA A 79 -1.31 2.27 2.85
CA ALA A 79 -1.56 1.14 3.73
C ALA A 79 -3.01 1.14 4.20
N THR A 80 -3.62 -0.02 4.35
CA THR A 80 -4.98 -0.14 4.90
C THR A 80 -4.96 -0.73 6.31
N LYS A 81 -5.83 -0.25 7.19
CA LYS A 81 -6.02 -0.82 8.53
C LYS A 81 -7.48 -1.09 8.82
N LYS A 82 -7.76 -2.11 9.64
CA LYS A 82 -9.10 -2.36 10.15
C LYS A 82 -9.55 -1.17 10.99
N SER A 83 -10.81 -0.75 10.82
CA SER A 83 -11.44 0.30 11.61
C SER A 83 -12.82 -0.15 12.08
N ASN A 84 -13.41 0.60 13.00
CA ASN A 84 -14.77 0.32 13.49
C ASN A 84 -15.80 0.35 12.34
N ASN A 85 -15.55 1.16 11.30
CA ASN A 85 -16.43 1.30 10.14
C ASN A 85 -15.82 0.70 8.85
N GLY A 86 -15.12 -0.42 8.98
CA GLY A 86 -14.59 -1.17 7.85
C GLY A 86 -13.08 -1.09 7.79
N ILE A 87 -12.55 -0.37 6.81
CA ILE A 87 -11.12 -0.12 6.68
C ILE A 87 -10.81 1.36 6.51
N ASP A 88 -9.67 1.79 7.05
CA ASP A 88 -9.13 3.14 6.90
C ASP A 88 -7.89 3.09 5.98
N LEU A 89 -7.78 4.07 5.09
CA LEU A 89 -6.57 4.30 4.30
C LEU A 89 -5.58 5.17 5.09
N TYR A 90 -4.31 4.78 5.06
CA TYR A 90 -3.17 5.53 5.55
C TYR A 90 -2.27 5.86 4.37
N VAL A 91 -1.69 7.06 4.39
CA VAL A 91 -0.85 7.57 3.31
C VAL A 91 0.41 8.23 3.86
N GLY A 92 1.54 7.94 3.26
CA GLY A 92 2.80 8.65 3.44
C GLY A 92 3.25 9.25 2.12
N TYR A 93 3.22 10.58 2.04
CA TYR A 93 3.83 11.31 0.94
C TYR A 93 5.35 11.28 1.12
N HIS A 94 6.10 11.01 0.05
CA HIS A 94 7.55 10.79 0.09
C HIS A 94 7.97 9.76 1.16
N TYR A 95 7.10 8.77 1.40
CA TYR A 95 7.28 7.67 2.36
C TYR A 95 7.47 8.08 3.82
N HIS A 96 7.16 9.31 4.18
CA HIS A 96 7.23 9.83 5.55
C HIS A 96 5.86 10.26 6.10
N ASP A 97 5.82 10.53 7.40
CA ASP A 97 4.64 11.05 8.12
C ASP A 97 3.32 10.35 7.79
N ILE A 98 3.36 9.01 7.81
CA ILE A 98 2.22 8.18 7.46
C ILE A 98 1.08 8.45 8.43
N SER A 99 -0.04 8.92 7.89
CA SER A 99 -1.22 9.28 8.67
C SER A 99 -2.48 8.79 7.99
N LYS A 100 -3.55 8.65 8.77
CA LYS A 100 -4.88 8.31 8.26
C LYS A 100 -5.34 9.39 7.26
N ALA A 101 -5.82 8.96 6.11
CA ALA A 101 -6.47 9.81 5.13
C ALA A 101 -7.90 10.19 5.56
N GLU A 102 -8.32 11.40 5.20
CA GLU A 102 -9.62 11.97 5.52
C GLU A 102 -10.52 11.95 4.28
N PHE A 103 -11.66 11.27 4.39
CA PHE A 103 -12.68 11.23 3.35
C PHE A 103 -13.97 11.89 3.84
N PRO A 104 -14.68 12.65 2.98
CA PRO A 104 -15.96 13.26 3.32
C PRO A 104 -17.09 12.24 3.13
N ASN A 105 -16.99 11.07 3.77
CA ASN A 105 -17.99 10.02 3.70
C ASN A 105 -18.38 9.50 5.09
N THR A 106 -19.62 9.04 5.22
CA THR A 106 -20.14 8.40 6.44
C THR A 106 -20.43 6.90 6.22
N LEU A 107 -20.32 6.44 4.98
CA LEU A 107 -20.57 5.06 4.60
C LEU A 107 -19.44 4.17 5.12
N ARG A 108 -19.79 2.93 5.48
CA ARG A 108 -18.80 1.88 5.74
C ARG A 108 -17.90 1.72 4.52
N THR A 109 -16.61 1.53 4.72
CA THR A 109 -15.65 1.30 3.64
C THR A 109 -15.18 -0.15 3.64
N GLU A 110 -15.38 -0.84 2.52
CA GLU A 110 -15.00 -2.23 2.32
C GLU A 110 -13.63 -2.37 1.66
N ASP A 111 -13.28 -1.47 0.74
CA ASP A 111 -12.01 -1.53 0.02
C ASP A 111 -11.57 -0.15 -0.53
N TYR A 112 -10.27 0.00 -0.80
CA TYR A 112 -9.70 1.14 -1.53
C TYR A 112 -8.94 0.63 -2.75
N VAL A 113 -9.17 1.25 -3.90
CA VAL A 113 -8.40 0.97 -5.13
C VAL A 113 -7.78 2.28 -5.60
N ILE A 114 -6.44 2.34 -5.58
CA ILE A 114 -5.69 3.47 -6.13
C ILE A 114 -5.83 3.40 -7.65
N ALA A 115 -6.51 4.39 -8.24
CA ALA A 115 -6.75 4.44 -9.67
C ALA A 115 -5.61 5.15 -10.40
N ASP A 116 -5.07 6.21 -9.79
CA ASP A 116 -3.89 6.93 -10.26
C ASP A 116 -3.26 7.73 -9.10
N ALA A 117 -1.95 7.93 -9.16
CA ALA A 117 -1.19 8.74 -8.20
C ALA A 117 -0.01 9.50 -8.85
N SER A 118 -0.01 9.65 -10.18
CA SER A 118 1.17 10.08 -10.94
C SER A 118 1.31 11.60 -11.11
N GLU A 119 0.22 12.36 -10.95
CA GLU A 119 0.20 13.81 -11.25
C GLU A 119 0.17 14.68 -9.99
N GLY A 120 0.82 14.23 -8.91
CA GLY A 120 0.89 14.96 -7.65
C GLY A 120 -0.44 15.07 -6.91
N GLN A 121 -1.41 14.24 -7.27
CA GLN A 121 -2.67 14.00 -6.57
C GLN A 121 -3.02 12.52 -6.74
N VAL A 122 -3.85 12.01 -5.83
CA VAL A 122 -4.26 10.61 -5.80
C VAL A 122 -5.73 10.52 -6.17
N PHE A 123 -6.04 9.78 -7.24
CA PHE A 123 -7.37 9.30 -7.52
C PHE A 123 -7.57 7.93 -6.86
N VAL A 124 -8.58 7.84 -5.99
CA VAL A 124 -8.90 6.59 -5.29
C VAL A 124 -10.38 6.28 -5.43
N ALA A 125 -10.68 5.06 -5.83
CA ALA A 125 -12.03 4.53 -5.76
C ALA A 125 -12.24 3.87 -4.40
N VAL A 126 -13.22 4.36 -3.65
CA VAL A 126 -13.61 3.81 -2.35
C VAL A 126 -14.83 2.93 -2.56
N ASN A 127 -14.71 1.65 -2.19
CA ASN A 127 -15.82 0.74 -2.23
C ASN A 127 -16.56 0.70 -0.90
N HIS A 128 -17.88 0.86 -0.93
CA HIS A 128 -18.72 0.85 0.27
C HIS A 128 -19.54 -0.44 0.42
N ASN A 129 -19.92 -1.05 -0.71
CA ASN A 129 -20.61 -2.32 -0.79
C ASN A 129 -20.56 -2.85 -2.22
N LYS A 130 -21.07 -4.07 -2.45
CA LYS A 130 -21.13 -4.72 -3.78
C LYS A 130 -21.61 -3.85 -4.95
N ASN A 131 -22.44 -2.83 -4.71
CA ASN A 131 -23.08 -2.03 -5.75
C ASN A 131 -22.75 -0.53 -5.67
N THR A 132 -21.92 -0.11 -4.72
CA THR A 132 -21.70 1.31 -4.43
C THR A 132 -20.22 1.58 -4.20
N SER A 133 -19.61 2.24 -5.18
CA SER A 133 -18.26 2.78 -5.05
C SER A 133 -18.24 4.22 -5.53
N HIS A 134 -17.33 5.03 -5.00
CA HIS A 134 -17.21 6.46 -5.30
C HIS A 134 -15.74 6.77 -5.58
N LEU A 135 -15.49 7.64 -6.55
CA LEU A 135 -14.17 8.13 -6.89
C LEU A 135 -13.89 9.44 -6.15
N TYR A 136 -12.73 9.52 -5.53
CA TYR A 136 -12.26 10.69 -4.80
C TYR A 136 -10.91 11.13 -5.37
N ILE A 137 -10.63 12.42 -5.19
CA ILE A 137 -9.35 13.05 -5.53
C ILE A 137 -8.76 13.70 -4.28
N SER A 138 -7.45 13.57 -4.09
CA SER A 138 -6.76 14.09 -2.92
C SER A 138 -6.18 15.50 -3.09
N ASP A 139 -5.73 16.08 -1.98
CA ASP A 139 -4.67 17.09 -1.98
C ASP A 139 -3.30 16.48 -2.36
N VAL A 140 -2.27 17.33 -2.48
CA VAL A 140 -0.94 16.89 -2.93
C VAL A 140 -0.31 15.84 -2.00
N ASN A 141 -0.62 15.87 -0.72
CA ASN A 141 -0.07 14.92 0.25
C ASN A 141 -0.84 13.60 0.30
N GLY A 142 -1.93 13.45 -0.47
CA GLY A 142 -2.78 12.27 -0.42
C GLY A 142 -3.60 12.15 0.88
N LYS A 143 -3.67 13.20 1.70
CA LYS A 143 -4.24 13.13 3.07
C LYS A 143 -5.69 13.55 3.12
N LYS A 144 -6.11 14.51 2.30
CA LYS A 144 -7.47 15.04 2.32
C LYS A 144 -8.14 14.80 0.98
N TYR A 145 -9.25 14.09 1.00
CA TYR A 145 -9.98 13.73 -0.21
C TYR A 145 -11.24 14.56 -0.38
N THR A 146 -11.63 14.75 -1.63
CA THR A 146 -12.93 15.30 -2.03
C THR A 146 -13.60 14.37 -3.02
N LEU A 147 -14.94 14.32 -2.97
CA LEU A 147 -15.72 13.47 -3.87
C LEU A 147 -15.63 14.01 -5.30
N SER A 148 -15.15 13.18 -6.23
CA SER A 148 -15.05 13.53 -7.64
C SER A 148 -16.21 12.96 -8.44
N MET A 149 -16.60 11.71 -8.19
CA MET A 149 -17.67 11.05 -8.94
C MET A 149 -18.33 9.95 -8.09
N GLU A 150 -19.66 9.92 -8.09
CA GLU A 150 -20.42 8.86 -7.44
C GLU A 150 -20.65 7.66 -8.37
N ARG A 151 -20.88 6.51 -7.74
CA ARG A 151 -21.30 5.25 -8.38
C ARG A 151 -20.44 4.83 -9.57
N VAL A 152 -19.11 4.91 -9.40
CA VAL A 152 -18.18 4.42 -10.41
C VAL A 152 -18.26 2.88 -10.48
N LEU A 153 -18.04 2.33 -11.67
CA LEU A 153 -17.93 0.88 -11.81
C LEU A 153 -16.54 0.49 -11.30
N LEU A 154 -16.50 -0.24 -10.19
CA LEU A 154 -15.27 -0.69 -9.57
C LEU A 154 -15.22 -2.22 -9.55
N TYR A 155 -14.11 -2.75 -10.03
CA TYR A 155 -13.76 -4.15 -9.85
C TYR A 155 -12.67 -4.26 -8.80
N SER A 156 -12.99 -4.82 -7.63
CA SER A 156 -12.00 -5.13 -6.59
C SER A 156 -11.76 -6.65 -6.55
N PRO A 157 -10.52 -7.09 -6.81
CA PRO A 157 -10.14 -8.51 -6.66
C PRO A 157 -10.25 -8.99 -5.20
N ASN A 158 -10.02 -8.11 -4.23
CA ASN A 158 -10.00 -8.46 -2.80
C ASN A 158 -11.39 -8.83 -2.26
N LEU A 159 -12.45 -8.34 -2.89
CA LEU A 159 -13.84 -8.64 -2.52
C LEU A 159 -14.41 -9.89 -3.21
N GLN A 160 -13.67 -10.49 -4.15
CA GLN A 160 -14.08 -11.67 -4.91
C GLN A 160 -12.96 -12.71 -4.85
N GLN A 161 -13.06 -13.67 -3.91
CA GLN A 161 -12.12 -14.80 -3.70
C GLN A 161 -11.82 -15.69 -4.94
N HIS A 162 -12.36 -15.39 -6.12
CA HIS A 162 -12.37 -16.29 -7.28
C HIS A 162 -11.83 -15.72 -8.59
N SER A 163 -11.05 -14.64 -8.59
CA SER A 163 -10.51 -14.11 -9.84
C SER A 163 -9.02 -13.77 -9.77
N TRP A 164 -8.31 -14.19 -10.81
CA TRP A 164 -6.87 -14.35 -10.91
C TRP A 164 -6.19 -13.24 -11.74
N LEU A 165 -6.91 -12.18 -12.09
CA LEU A 165 -6.35 -11.04 -12.81
C LEU A 165 -5.94 -9.95 -11.80
N ARG A 166 -4.64 -9.87 -11.52
CA ARG A 166 -4.02 -8.71 -10.90
C ARG A 166 -3.44 -7.84 -12.03
N TYR A 167 -3.81 -6.56 -12.01
CA TYR A 167 -3.36 -5.46 -12.87
C TYR A 167 -3.96 -5.38 -14.29
N ALA A 168 -4.67 -4.28 -14.55
CA ALA A 168 -4.74 -3.67 -15.86
C ALA A 168 -3.77 -2.48 -15.83
N VAL A 169 -2.62 -2.63 -16.48
CA VAL A 169 -1.76 -1.49 -16.82
C VAL A 169 -2.34 -0.90 -18.10
N MET A 170 -2.65 0.40 -18.10
CA MET A 170 -2.77 1.20 -19.33
C MET A 170 -1.44 1.88 -19.60
#